data_AF-A0AA95G6J5-F1
#
_entry.id   AF-A0AA95G6J5-F1
#
_cell.length_a   1.000
_cell.length_b   1.000
_cell.length_c   1.000
_cell.angle_alpha   90.00
_cell.angle_beta   90.00
_cell.angle_gamma   90.00
#
_symmetry.space_group_name_H-M   'P 1'
#
loop_
_entity.id
_entity.type
_entity.pdbx_description
1 polymer ?
#
loop_
_entity_poly.entity_id
_entity_poly.type
_entity_poly.pdbx_seq_one_letter_code
_entity_poly.pdbx_strand_id
1 'polypeptide(L)'
;MNINKLILSAILLPSFAFAADELPLLSKVTETGKVAAGYNKSIECTIYQSKVKLRYTAGFAAVVHEKPISFGGGINFMLSDAKSAILKRNVVRTDSETITYQAFMLNDYGKQETIELGTSVKGTWAIENPSVGANGFRYLLDKLCK
;
A
#
# COMPACT_ATOMS: atom_id res chain seq x y z
N MET A 1 42.19 -21.36 -44.67
CA MET A 1 41.21 -20.25 -44.72
C MET A 1 39.82 -20.87 -44.88
N ASN A 2 39.03 -20.89 -43.80
CA ASN A 2 37.90 -19.97 -43.57
C ASN A 2 36.69 -20.30 -44.48
N ILE A 3 35.45 -20.55 -44.05
CA ILE A 3 34.71 -20.25 -42.81
C ILE A 3 33.44 -21.14 -42.80
N ASN A 4 33.12 -21.72 -41.64
CA ASN A 4 31.81 -22.27 -41.30
C ASN A 4 30.72 -21.19 -41.43
N LYS A 5 29.58 -21.49 -42.07
CA LYS A 5 28.32 -20.74 -41.83
C LYS A 5 27.14 -21.69 -41.68
N LEU A 6 27.06 -22.27 -40.47
CA LEU A 6 25.79 -22.75 -39.92
C LEU A 6 24.91 -21.51 -39.70
N ILE A 7 23.83 -21.39 -40.46
CA ILE A 7 22.80 -20.38 -40.21
C ILE A 7 21.94 -20.92 -39.07
N LEU A 8 22.33 -20.59 -37.84
CA LEU A 8 21.49 -20.76 -36.66
C LEU A 8 20.55 -19.55 -36.60
N SER A 9 19.35 -19.69 -37.17
CA SER A 9 18.28 -18.72 -37.00
C SER A 9 17.78 -18.77 -35.55
N ALA A 10 18.43 -18.01 -34.68
CA ALA A 10 17.92 -17.71 -33.35
C ALA A 10 16.63 -16.90 -33.51
N ILE A 11 15.50 -17.57 -33.31
CA ILE A 11 14.20 -16.92 -33.13
C ILE A 11 14.32 -16.13 -31.81
N LEU A 12 14.65 -14.86 -31.95
CA LEU A 12 14.50 -13.84 -30.90
C LEU A 12 13.00 -13.66 -30.68
N LEU A 13 12.41 -14.52 -29.85
CA LEU A 13 11.12 -14.21 -29.24
C LEU A 13 11.37 -12.98 -28.34
N PRO A 14 10.73 -11.83 -28.60
CA PRO A 14 10.67 -10.77 -27.60
C PRO A 14 9.88 -11.33 -26.43
N SER A 15 10.58 -11.74 -25.38
CA SER A 15 9.99 -11.99 -24.07
C SER A 15 9.45 -10.65 -23.57
N PHE A 16 8.18 -10.38 -23.88
CA PHE A 16 7.39 -9.40 -23.15
C PHE A 16 7.27 -9.90 -21.71
N ALA A 17 8.27 -9.57 -20.89
CA ALA A 17 8.12 -9.61 -19.45
C ALA A 17 7.11 -8.53 -19.10
N PHE A 18 5.83 -8.89 -19.05
CA PHE A 18 4.85 -8.09 -18.34
C PHE A 18 5.31 -8.09 -16.88
N ALA A 19 5.92 -6.98 -16.47
CA ALA A 19 6.07 -6.67 -15.06
C ALA A 19 4.64 -6.58 -14.53
N ALA A 20 4.13 -7.68 -13.97
CA ALA A 20 2.87 -7.66 -13.26
C ALA A 20 3.06 -6.71 -12.08
N ASP A 21 2.40 -5.56 -12.13
CA ASP A 21 2.36 -4.65 -10.99
C ASP A 21 1.80 -5.44 -9.80
N GLU A 22 2.67 -5.72 -8.83
CA GLU A 22 2.32 -6.47 -7.63
C GLU A 22 1.24 -5.66 -6.90
N LEU A 23 0.09 -6.29 -6.64
CA LEU A 23 -1.04 -5.59 -6.02
C LEU A 23 -0.71 -5.27 -4.56
N PRO A 24 -0.92 -4.02 -4.11
CA PRO A 24 -0.73 -3.68 -2.71
C PRO A 24 -1.76 -4.43 -1.85
N LEU A 25 -1.35 -4.90 -0.69
CA LEU A 25 -2.23 -5.53 0.29
C LEU A 25 -2.72 -4.52 1.32
N LEU A 26 -1.82 -3.70 1.85
CA LEU A 26 -2.11 -2.70 2.87
C LEU A 26 -1.39 -1.40 2.54
N SER A 27 -1.99 -0.27 2.91
CA SER A 27 -1.36 1.04 2.81
C SER A 27 -1.61 1.88 4.05
N LYS A 28 -0.58 2.59 4.47
CA LYS A 28 -0.63 3.65 5.47
C LYS A 28 -0.05 4.91 4.83
N VAL A 29 -0.82 5.98 4.82
CA VAL A 29 -0.35 7.28 4.33
C VAL A 29 -0.46 8.29 5.45
N THR A 30 0.66 8.89 5.82
CA THR A 30 0.73 10.02 6.75
C THR A 30 0.98 11.29 5.96
N GLU A 31 0.07 12.26 6.05
CA GLU A 31 0.19 13.57 5.41
C GLU A 31 0.35 14.66 6.47
N THR A 32 1.37 15.51 6.31
CA THR A 32 1.62 16.67 7.17
C THR A 32 1.83 17.92 6.33
N GLY A 33 1.46 19.07 6.89
CA GLY A 33 1.78 20.38 6.31
C GLY A 33 0.84 20.87 5.21
N LYS A 34 -0.47 20.59 5.29
CA LYS A 34 -1.54 21.16 4.41
C LYS A 34 -1.73 22.68 4.56
N VAL A 35 -0.64 23.44 4.69
CA VAL A 35 -0.63 24.88 4.92
C VAL A 35 -0.15 25.67 3.69
N ALA A 36 0.61 25.05 2.77
CA ALA A 36 1.01 25.68 1.49
C ALA A 36 1.40 24.65 0.42
N ALA A 37 1.04 24.92 -0.84
CA ALA A 37 1.42 24.09 -1.98
C ALA A 37 2.95 23.97 -2.10
N GLY A 38 3.46 22.74 -2.27
CA GLY A 38 4.90 22.47 -2.42
C GLY A 38 5.68 22.23 -1.12
N TYR A 39 5.08 22.43 0.06
CA TYR A 39 5.72 22.13 1.37
C TYR A 39 5.12 20.92 2.08
N ASN A 40 4.21 20.21 1.41
CA ASN A 40 3.59 19.00 1.95
C ASN A 40 4.67 17.93 2.16
N LYS A 41 4.60 17.26 3.30
CA LYS A 41 5.36 16.03 3.54
C LYS A 41 4.40 14.87 3.63
N SER A 42 4.66 13.81 2.87
CA SER A 42 3.92 12.57 2.96
C SER A 42 4.85 11.41 3.25
N ILE A 43 4.39 10.48 4.08
CA ILE A 43 5.03 9.20 4.31
C ILE A 43 4.02 8.15 3.87
N GLU A 44 4.30 7.53 2.72
CA GLU A 44 3.50 6.46 2.15
C GLU A 44 4.19 5.14 2.47
N CYS A 45 3.51 4.27 3.20
CA CYS A 45 3.95 2.91 3.44
C CYS A 45 2.98 1.95 2.77
N THR A 46 3.46 1.19 1.81
CA THR A 46 2.68 0.20 1.09
C THR A 46 3.27 -1.17 1.31
N ILE A 47 2.43 -2.08 1.77
CA ILE A 47 2.77 -3.48 2.00
C ILE A 47 2.25 -4.29 0.82
N TYR A 48 3.15 -5.02 0.19
CA TYR A 48 2.90 -6.02 -0.84
C TYR A 48 3.12 -7.41 -0.26
N GLN A 49 2.77 -8.45 -1.00
CA GLN A 49 2.84 -9.82 -0.52
C GLN A 49 4.27 -10.27 -0.14
N SER A 50 5.27 -9.72 -0.83
CA SER A 50 6.69 -10.07 -0.65
C SER A 50 7.56 -8.96 -0.04
N LYS A 51 7.03 -7.74 0.09
CA LYS A 51 7.84 -6.57 0.47
C LYS A 51 7.03 -5.44 1.09
N VAL A 52 7.71 -4.59 1.84
CA VAL A 52 7.21 -3.30 2.31
C VAL A 52 7.97 -2.20 1.58
N LYS A 53 7.23 -1.24 1.04
CA LYS A 53 7.74 -0.05 0.36
C LYS A 53 7.40 1.18 1.19
N LEU A 54 8.42 1.90 1.63
CA LEU A 54 8.33 3.17 2.35
C LEU A 54 8.77 4.28 1.42
N ARG A 55 7.88 5.23 1.14
CA ARG A 55 8.16 6.40 0.34
C ARG A 55 7.98 7.65 1.19
N TYR A 56 9.07 8.39 1.34
CA TYR A 56 9.11 9.66 2.03
C TYR A 56 9.14 10.77 0.99
N THR A 57 8.10 11.59 0.96
CA THR A 57 8.00 12.74 0.06
C THR A 57 8.08 14.02 0.89
N ALA A 58 8.92 14.96 0.48
CA ALA A 58 9.00 16.30 1.06
C ALA A 58 9.14 17.32 -0.07
N GLY A 59 8.08 18.07 -0.34
CA GLY A 59 8.00 18.95 -1.52
C GLY A 59 8.17 18.16 -2.81
N PHE A 60 9.25 18.42 -3.55
CA PHE A 60 9.55 17.75 -4.83
C PHE A 60 10.48 16.53 -4.70
N ALA A 61 11.08 16.33 -3.53
CA ALA A 61 11.97 15.19 -3.29
C ALA A 61 11.17 13.98 -2.81
N ALA A 62 11.50 12.80 -3.34
CA ALA A 62 10.97 11.52 -2.88
C ALA A 62 12.10 10.51 -2.70
N VAL A 63 12.11 9.82 -1.56
CA VAL A 63 13.03 8.72 -1.26
C VAL A 63 12.21 7.46 -1.03
N VAL A 64 12.63 6.36 -1.64
CA VAL A 64 11.94 5.06 -1.56
C VAL A 64 12.86 4.03 -0.93
N HIS A 65 12.38 3.34 0.09
CA HIS A 65 13.04 2.22 0.74
C HIS A 65 12.17 0.97 0.61
N GLU A 66 12.77 -0.16 0.24
CA GLU A 66 12.08 -1.44 0.15
C GLU A 66 12.71 -2.44 1.13
N LYS A 67 11.87 -3.21 1.84
CA LYS A 67 12.28 -4.26 2.79
C LYS A 67 11.54 -5.55 2.45
N PRO A 68 12.21 -6.70 2.28
CA PRO A 68 11.53 -7.97 2.02
C PRO A 68 10.81 -8.46 3.27
N ILE A 69 9.64 -9.07 3.07
CA ILE A 69 8.84 -9.68 4.15
C ILE A 69 8.12 -10.93 3.63
N SER A 70 7.66 -11.76 4.56
CA SER A 70 6.79 -12.90 4.28
C SER A 70 5.58 -12.87 5.20
N PHE A 71 4.38 -13.02 4.65
CA PHE A 71 3.16 -13.14 5.43
C PHE A 71 2.82 -14.59 5.76
N GLY A 72 2.33 -14.81 6.97
CA GLY A 72 1.63 -16.05 7.33
C GLY A 72 0.21 -16.08 6.74
N GLY A 73 -0.42 -17.27 6.75
CA GLY A 73 -1.82 -17.41 6.40
C GLY A 73 -2.75 -16.69 7.40
N GLY A 74 -3.87 -16.14 6.93
CA GLY A 74 -4.89 -15.51 7.78
C GLY A 74 -5.38 -14.13 7.32
N ILE A 75 -4.69 -13.51 6.37
CA ILE A 75 -5.02 -12.17 5.86
C ILE A 75 -6.46 -12.10 5.31
N ASN A 76 -6.90 -13.11 4.56
CA ASN A 76 -8.23 -13.10 3.94
C ASN A 76 -9.38 -13.04 4.95
N PHE A 77 -9.26 -13.74 6.08
CA PHE A 77 -10.27 -13.68 7.15
C PHE A 77 -10.34 -12.29 7.78
N MET A 78 -9.17 -11.68 8.04
CA MET A 78 -9.10 -10.33 8.57
C MET A 78 -9.62 -9.28 7.58
N LEU A 79 -9.39 -9.46 6.27
CA LEU A 79 -9.95 -8.60 5.23
C LEU A 79 -11.48 -8.67 5.20
N SER A 80 -12.03 -9.89 5.29
CA SER A 80 -13.48 -10.09 5.32
C SER A 80 -14.12 -9.43 6.54
N ASP A 81 -13.50 -9.56 7.72
CA ASP A 81 -13.97 -8.91 8.96
C ASP A 81 -13.86 -7.38 8.90
N ALA A 82 -12.78 -6.85 8.32
CA ALA A 82 -12.62 -5.42 8.10
C ALA A 82 -13.66 -4.86 7.11
N LYS A 83 -13.96 -5.61 6.04
CA LYS A 83 -14.91 -5.17 5.01
C LYS A 83 -16.36 -5.10 5.51
N SER A 84 -16.77 -6.04 6.37
CA SER A 84 -18.17 -6.14 6.83
C SER A 84 -18.52 -5.16 7.96
N ALA A 85 -17.52 -4.50 8.55
CA ALA A 85 -17.74 -3.66 9.71
C ALA A 85 -18.35 -2.30 9.38
N ILE A 86 -19.20 -1.83 10.31
CA ILE A 86 -19.79 -0.49 10.24
C ILE A 86 -18.75 0.53 10.71
N LEU A 87 -18.43 1.48 9.82
CA LEU A 87 -17.48 2.55 10.11
C LEU A 87 -18.09 3.58 11.05
N LYS A 88 -17.37 3.91 12.12
CA LYS A 88 -17.68 5.07 12.96
C LYS A 88 -17.03 6.31 12.34
N ARG A 89 -17.77 7.42 12.30
CA ARG A 89 -17.29 8.69 11.73
C ARG A 89 -17.44 9.79 12.77
N ASN A 90 -16.39 10.58 12.95
CA ASN A 90 -16.36 11.73 13.84
C ASN A 90 -15.94 12.97 13.06
N VAL A 91 -16.46 14.12 13.50
CA VAL A 91 -16.03 15.41 12.96
C VAL A 91 -14.72 15.79 13.63
N VAL A 92 -13.68 15.99 12.83
CA VAL A 92 -12.36 16.44 13.29
C VAL A 92 -11.90 17.64 12.46
N ARG A 93 -10.99 18.45 13.02
CA ARG A 93 -10.38 19.56 12.29
C ARG A 93 -9.44 19.03 11.20
N THR A 94 -9.56 19.56 9.98
CA THR A 94 -8.85 19.09 8.78
C THR A 94 -7.50 19.75 8.52
N ASP A 95 -7.08 20.69 9.39
CA ASP A 95 -5.85 21.48 9.26
C ASP A 95 -4.60 20.81 9.86
N SER A 96 -4.71 19.53 10.23
CA SER A 96 -3.71 18.82 11.03
C SER A 96 -3.19 17.54 10.34
N GLU A 97 -2.11 16.98 10.89
CA GLU A 97 -1.56 15.69 10.43
C GLU A 97 -2.65 14.63 10.34
N THR A 98 -2.74 14.00 9.17
CA THR A 98 -3.73 12.96 8.87
C THR A 98 -3.00 11.66 8.56
N ILE A 99 -3.46 10.56 9.15
CA ILE A 99 -2.97 9.20 8.91
C ILE A 99 -4.14 8.37 8.41
N THR A 100 -4.04 7.88 7.18
CA THR A 100 -5.07 7.03 6.56
C THR A 100 -4.55 5.61 6.42
N TYR A 101 -5.37 4.65 6.83
CA TYR A 101 -5.09 3.22 6.79
C TYR A 101 -6.07 2.53 5.86
N GLN A 102 -5.54 1.77 4.90
CA GLN A 102 -6.32 1.08 3.89
C GLN A 102 -5.83 -0.35 3.71
N ALA A 103 -6.75 -1.23 3.36
CA ALA A 103 -6.45 -2.54 2.82
C ALA A 103 -7.01 -2.65 1.40
N PHE A 104 -6.43 -3.53 0.61
CA PHE A 104 -6.91 -3.80 -0.73
C PHE A 104 -7.17 -5.29 -0.91
N MET A 105 -8.22 -5.60 -1.63
CA MET A 105 -8.55 -6.95 -2.04
C MET A 105 -9.02 -6.96 -3.48
N LEU A 106 -8.86 -8.10 -4.16
CA LEU A 106 -9.54 -8.32 -5.43
C LEU A 106 -10.95 -8.83 -5.15
N ASN A 107 -11.94 -8.24 -5.81
CA ASN A 107 -13.29 -8.78 -5.82
C ASN A 107 -13.41 -9.98 -6.79
N ASP A 108 -14.57 -10.61 -6.81
CA ASP A 108 -14.85 -11.78 -7.67
C ASP A 108 -14.70 -11.49 -9.18
N TYR A 109 -14.70 -10.21 -9.57
CA TYR A 109 -14.52 -9.74 -10.94
C TYR A 109 -13.06 -9.38 -11.27
N GLY A 110 -12.12 -9.62 -10.35
CA GLY A 110 -10.70 -9.26 -10.51
C GLY A 110 -10.42 -7.75 -10.41
N LYS A 111 -11.36 -6.95 -9.93
CA LYS A 111 -11.17 -5.52 -9.68
C LYS A 111 -10.70 -5.29 -8.25
N GLN A 112 -9.74 -4.40 -8.08
CA GLN A 112 -9.28 -3.96 -6.77
C GLN A 112 -10.36 -3.16 -6.04
N GLU A 113 -10.68 -3.59 -4.83
CA GLU A 113 -11.55 -2.92 -3.88
C GLU A 113 -10.71 -2.39 -2.72
N THR A 114 -11.02 -1.19 -2.26
CA THR A 114 -10.33 -0.55 -1.12
C THR A 114 -11.22 -0.67 0.11
N ILE A 115 -10.67 -1.22 1.18
CA ILE A 115 -11.31 -1.32 2.49
C ILE A 115 -10.70 -0.24 3.38
N GLU A 116 -11.55 0.62 3.94
CA GLU A 116 -11.13 1.64 4.88
C GLU A 116 -10.92 1.04 6.28
N LEU A 117 -9.68 1.01 6.74
CA LEU A 117 -9.31 0.51 8.08
C LEU A 117 -9.39 1.61 9.13
N GLY A 118 -9.32 2.88 8.71
CA GLY A 118 -9.52 4.05 9.53
C GLY A 118 -8.69 5.24 9.08
N THR A 119 -9.08 6.43 9.53
CA THR A 119 -8.39 7.69 9.31
C THR A 119 -8.27 8.42 10.65
N SER A 120 -7.06 8.73 11.08
CA SER A 120 -6.74 9.46 12.30
C SER A 120 -6.25 10.87 11.95
N VAL A 121 -6.71 11.87 12.69
CA VAL A 121 -6.25 13.25 12.58
C VAL A 121 -5.78 13.71 13.95
N LYS A 122 -4.49 14.04 14.07
CA LYS A 122 -3.84 14.42 15.34
C LYS A 122 -4.14 13.44 16.50
N GLY A 123 -4.16 12.15 16.21
CA GLY A 123 -4.42 11.09 17.19
C GLY A 123 -5.90 10.84 17.52
N THR A 124 -6.83 11.55 16.87
CA THR A 124 -8.28 11.34 17.00
C THR A 124 -8.83 10.65 15.75
N TRP A 125 -9.64 9.61 15.91
CA TRP A 125 -10.25 8.92 14.78
C TRP A 125 -11.33 9.77 14.10
N ALA A 126 -11.04 10.22 12.87
CA ALA A 126 -12.04 10.80 11.97
C ALA A 126 -12.96 9.71 11.41
N ILE A 127 -12.36 8.58 11.04
CA ILE A 127 -13.04 7.37 10.59
C ILE A 127 -12.40 6.20 11.33
N GLU A 128 -13.20 5.39 11.97
CA GLU A 128 -12.74 4.21 12.69
C GLU A 128 -13.48 2.99 12.17
N ASN A 129 -12.70 2.00 11.75
CA ASN A 129 -13.21 0.64 11.58
C ASN A 129 -12.92 -0.13 12.88
N PRO A 130 -13.94 -0.42 13.72
CA PRO A 130 -13.73 -1.02 15.03
C PRO A 130 -13.45 -2.53 14.97
N SER A 131 -13.48 -3.15 13.78
CA SER A 131 -13.33 -4.60 13.64
C SER A 131 -11.97 -5.11 14.10
N VAL A 132 -11.91 -6.38 14.48
CA VAL A 132 -10.66 -7.02 14.93
C VAL A 132 -9.67 -7.11 13.77
N GLY A 133 -10.16 -7.40 12.57
CA GLY A 133 -9.37 -7.42 11.33
C GLY A 133 -8.74 -6.06 11.05
N ALA A 134 -9.52 -4.97 11.12
CA ALA A 134 -9.00 -3.64 10.88
C ALA A 134 -8.00 -3.20 11.95
N ASN A 135 -8.26 -3.50 13.22
CA ASN A 135 -7.32 -3.28 14.32
C ASN A 135 -5.99 -4.01 14.08
N GLY A 136 -6.04 -5.29 13.73
CA GLY A 136 -4.84 -6.09 13.48
C GLY A 136 -4.03 -5.58 12.28
N PHE A 137 -4.69 -5.15 11.20
CA PHE A 137 -4.01 -4.56 10.05
C PHE A 137 -3.40 -3.20 10.36
N ARG A 138 -4.09 -2.33 11.11
CA ARG A 138 -3.52 -1.05 11.56
C ARG A 138 -2.26 -1.28 12.40
N TYR A 139 -2.31 -2.22 13.34
CA TYR A 139 -1.15 -2.59 14.15
C TYR A 139 0.02 -3.12 13.30
N LEU A 140 -0.28 -3.99 12.34
CA LEU A 140 0.72 -4.54 11.41
C LEU A 140 1.38 -3.44 10.57
N LEU A 141 0.59 -2.51 10.02
CA LEU A 141 1.08 -1.33 9.31
C LEU A 141 1.98 -0.50 10.22
N ASP A 142 1.54 -0.15 11.43
CA ASP A 142 2.36 0.65 12.36
C ASP A 142 3.67 -0.05 12.76
N LYS A 143 3.69 -1.39 12.80
CA LYS A 143 4.88 -2.17 13.12
C LYS A 143 5.87 -2.24 11.97
N LEU A 144 5.38 -2.43 10.74
CA LEU A 144 6.22 -2.60 9.55
C LEU A 144 6.64 -1.26 8.91
N CYS A 145 5.85 -0.22 9.10
CA CYS A 145 6.08 1.11 8.52
C CYS A 145 6.97 2.02 9.40
N LYS A 146 8.01 1.44 10.00
CA LYS A 146 9.01 2.14 10.80
C LYS A 146 10.34 2.30 10.04
#